data_AF-A0A928ZQF6-F1
#
_entry.id   AF-A0A928ZQF6-F1
#
_cell.length_a   1.000
_cell.length_b   1.000
_cell.length_c   1.000
_cell.angle_alpha   90.00
_cell.angle_beta   90.00
_cell.angle_gamma   90.00
#
_symmetry.space_group_name_H-M   'P 1'
#
loop_
_entity.id
_entity.type
_entity.pdbx_description
1 polymer ?
#
loop_
_entity_poly.entity_id
_entity_poly.type
_entity_poly.pdbx_seq_one_letter_code
_entity_poly.pdbx_strand_id
1 'polypeptide(L)'
;MIFQTSTKLVKIANRVCKQNLVATIVATAATLTVCSGAMATTDQTPQKNIVGATEISSIQTKSNRPSSRTQVLRFDVAEDATRFVFDDAPLLSNGFPAYGNSFVTQGYIYPAGTLNGSNGVNADGSPEFPALVQGRWVCRGWIISEEGAVASSGEFVITQQLYNFGQELGNNTIVSDGWEIADVGVPVARAITGGTGRYSNAGGEAVQKFLGFNTSEGVNLTFELAVEQ
;
A
#
# COMPACT_ATOMS: atom_id res chain seq x y z
N MET A 1 8.14 -30.68 26.69
CA MET A 1 8.09 -31.26 25.34
C MET A 1 7.15 -30.41 24.50
N ILE A 2 7.39 -30.35 23.18
CA ILE A 2 6.76 -29.48 22.16
C ILE A 2 7.57 -28.20 21.88
N PHE A 3 8.76 -28.40 21.31
CA PHE A 3 9.43 -27.46 20.40
C PHE A 3 9.51 -28.18 19.05
N GLN A 4 8.52 -28.00 18.16
CA GLN A 4 8.60 -28.55 16.80
C GLN A 4 7.57 -27.96 15.82
N THR A 5 7.58 -26.65 15.60
CA THR A 5 6.80 -26.04 14.49
C THR A 5 7.57 -24.98 13.68
N SER A 6 8.78 -24.59 14.07
CA SER A 6 9.53 -23.50 13.41
C SER A 6 10.24 -23.89 12.09
N THR A 7 10.31 -25.16 11.72
CA THR A 7 11.13 -25.61 10.57
C THR A 7 10.38 -25.66 9.22
N LYS A 8 9.06 -25.45 9.18
CA LYS A 8 8.28 -25.50 7.92
C LYS A 8 8.22 -24.16 7.17
N LEU A 9 8.22 -23.03 7.88
CA LEU A 9 8.15 -21.69 7.25
C LEU A 9 9.43 -21.32 6.48
N VAL A 10 10.61 -21.73 6.97
CA VAL A 10 11.91 -21.50 6.28
C VAL A 10 12.04 -22.28 4.96
N LYS A 11 11.23 -23.33 4.74
CA LYS A 11 11.28 -24.13 3.51
C LYS A 11 10.44 -23.57 2.36
N ILE A 12 9.47 -22.69 2.63
CA ILE A 12 8.65 -22.09 1.57
C ILE A 12 9.41 -20.91 0.94
N ALA A 13 10.02 -20.03 1.76
CA ALA A 13 10.87 -18.94 1.27
C ALA A 13 12.08 -19.43 0.44
N ASN A 14 12.68 -20.57 0.80
CA ASN A 14 13.83 -21.12 0.07
C ASN A 14 13.48 -21.87 -1.22
N ARG A 15 12.19 -22.14 -1.51
CA ARG A 15 11.79 -22.84 -2.76
C ARG A 15 11.63 -21.89 -3.94
N VAL A 16 11.28 -20.62 -3.68
CA VAL A 16 11.07 -19.61 -4.72
C VAL A 16 12.38 -19.15 -5.34
N CYS A 17 13.47 -19.08 -4.56
CA CYS A 17 14.78 -18.61 -5.02
C CYS A 17 15.52 -19.59 -5.98
N LYS A 18 15.11 -20.85 -6.09
CA LYS A 18 15.79 -21.87 -6.93
C LYS A 18 15.16 -22.14 -8.30
N GLN A 19 14.00 -21.58 -8.62
CA GLN A 19 13.30 -21.94 -9.87
C GLN A 19 13.60 -21.05 -11.09
N ASN A 20 14.32 -19.93 -10.94
CA ASN A 20 14.55 -18.99 -12.05
C ASN A 20 15.92 -19.08 -12.74
N LEU A 21 16.60 -20.24 -12.69
CA LEU A 21 17.90 -20.39 -13.34
C LEU A 21 18.02 -21.59 -14.29
N VAL A 22 16.99 -21.90 -15.09
CA VAL A 22 17.18 -22.71 -16.32
C VAL A 22 16.04 -22.42 -17.31
N ALA A 23 16.30 -21.64 -18.36
CA ALA A 23 15.76 -21.91 -19.70
C ALA A 23 16.33 -20.91 -20.73
N THR A 24 16.98 -21.48 -21.73
CA THR A 24 17.72 -20.83 -22.81
C THR A 24 17.10 -21.29 -24.14
N ILE A 25 16.81 -20.33 -25.04
CA ILE A 25 16.76 -20.41 -26.53
C ILE A 25 15.60 -21.19 -27.19
N VAL A 26 14.85 -20.54 -28.11
CA VAL A 26 14.79 -20.74 -29.58
C VAL A 26 13.67 -19.85 -30.16
N ALA A 27 13.98 -19.11 -31.24
CA ALA A 27 13.09 -18.29 -32.04
C ALA A 27 12.17 -19.09 -32.98
N THR A 28 10.98 -18.60 -33.31
CA THR A 28 10.39 -18.79 -34.65
C THR A 28 9.35 -17.70 -34.96
N ALA A 29 9.52 -17.06 -36.12
CA ALA A 29 8.57 -16.14 -36.73
C ALA A 29 7.38 -16.90 -37.35
N ALA A 30 6.16 -16.35 -37.22
CA ALA A 30 5.06 -16.67 -38.11
C ALA A 30 4.12 -15.46 -38.21
N THR A 31 4.14 -14.85 -39.39
CA THR A 31 3.23 -13.83 -39.89
C THR A 31 1.82 -14.43 -40.04
N LEU A 32 0.77 -13.75 -39.56
CA LEU A 32 -0.59 -13.98 -40.05
C LEU A 32 -1.33 -12.65 -40.20
N THR A 33 -1.56 -12.30 -41.47
CA THR A 33 -2.44 -11.24 -41.96
C THR A 33 -3.84 -11.80 -42.12
N VAL A 34 -4.87 -11.21 -41.51
CA VAL A 34 -6.23 -11.22 -42.05
C VAL A 34 -6.92 -9.88 -41.75
N CYS A 35 -7.56 -9.35 -42.77
CA CYS A 35 -8.19 -8.05 -42.88
C CYS A 35 -9.60 -7.96 -42.28
N SER A 36 -10.04 -6.70 -42.12
CA SER A 36 -11.39 -6.17 -42.39
C SER A 36 -12.50 -6.37 -41.36
N GLY A 37 -13.06 -5.23 -40.93
CA GLY A 37 -14.36 -5.19 -40.23
C GLY A 37 -14.72 -3.82 -39.66
N ALA A 38 -14.70 -2.75 -40.47
CA ALA A 38 -15.36 -1.50 -40.13
C ALA A 38 -16.78 -1.51 -40.71
N MET A 39 -17.82 -1.45 -39.86
CA MET A 39 -19.10 -0.86 -40.23
C MET A 39 -19.70 -0.14 -39.03
N ALA A 40 -19.79 1.18 -39.18
CA ALA A 40 -20.58 2.07 -38.37
C ALA A 40 -22.07 1.82 -38.66
N THR A 41 -22.89 1.79 -37.62
CA THR A 41 -24.31 2.17 -37.72
C THR A 41 -24.68 3.02 -36.51
N THR A 42 -25.06 4.25 -36.85
CA THR A 42 -25.77 5.24 -36.05
C THR A 42 -27.07 4.64 -35.55
N ASP A 43 -27.44 4.84 -34.28
CA ASP A 43 -28.84 5.12 -34.00
C ASP A 43 -29.05 5.98 -32.76
N GLN A 44 -30.03 6.86 -32.88
CA GLN A 44 -30.32 7.98 -32.02
C GLN A 44 -31.18 7.59 -30.80
N THR A 45 -31.07 8.45 -29.80
CA THR A 45 -31.78 8.54 -28.52
C THR A 45 -33.31 8.42 -28.63
N PRO A 46 -33.97 8.07 -27.50
CA PRO A 46 -34.97 9.03 -26.98
C PRO A 46 -34.71 9.41 -25.52
N GLN A 47 -34.68 10.72 -25.28
CA GLN A 47 -34.84 11.34 -23.97
C GLN A 47 -36.11 10.83 -23.28
N LYS A 48 -35.96 10.33 -22.05
CA LYS A 48 -37.07 10.20 -21.10
C LYS A 48 -36.87 11.22 -19.98
N ASN A 49 -37.58 12.33 -20.10
CA ASN A 49 -37.87 13.22 -18.98
C ASN A 49 -38.60 12.43 -17.89
N ILE A 50 -38.02 12.36 -16.70
CA ILE A 50 -38.76 12.06 -15.48
C ILE A 50 -38.67 13.27 -14.56
N VAL A 51 -39.87 13.64 -14.14
CA VAL A 51 -40.28 14.77 -13.33
C VAL A 51 -39.80 14.60 -11.89
N GLY A 52 -39.28 15.70 -11.32
CA GLY A 52 -39.47 16.16 -9.94
C GLY A 52 -39.26 15.18 -8.79
N ALA A 53 -38.19 15.40 -8.02
CA ALA A 53 -38.21 15.15 -6.58
C ALA A 53 -37.18 16.04 -5.87
N THR A 54 -37.72 17.03 -5.16
CA THR A 54 -37.27 17.50 -3.84
C THR A 54 -35.86 18.05 -3.72
N GLU A 55 -35.78 19.38 -3.62
CA GLU A 55 -34.64 20.10 -3.05
C GLU A 55 -34.24 19.46 -1.71
N ILE A 56 -33.11 18.77 -1.71
CA ILE A 56 -32.44 18.38 -0.47
C ILE A 56 -31.88 19.67 0.10
N SER A 57 -32.62 20.23 1.05
CA SER A 57 -32.21 21.33 1.91
C SER A 57 -30.77 21.10 2.35
N SER A 58 -29.88 21.97 1.88
CA SER A 58 -28.47 21.95 2.20
C SER A 58 -28.32 22.10 3.70
N ILE A 59 -27.85 21.05 4.37
CA ILE A 59 -27.36 21.14 5.73
C ILE A 59 -26.07 21.98 5.67
N GLN A 60 -26.22 23.30 5.64
CA GLN A 60 -25.14 24.23 5.90
C GLN A 60 -24.91 24.25 7.42
N THR A 61 -24.23 23.22 7.93
CA THR A 61 -23.54 23.33 9.20
C THR A 61 -22.38 24.30 9.01
N LYS A 62 -22.63 25.57 9.35
CA LYS A 62 -21.62 26.61 9.49
C LYS A 62 -20.63 26.16 10.57
N SER A 63 -19.58 25.46 10.15
CA SER A 63 -18.52 24.96 11.01
C SER A 63 -17.71 26.15 11.52
N ASN A 64 -18.06 26.63 12.72
CA ASN A 64 -17.26 27.59 13.49
C ASN A 64 -16.04 26.90 14.14
N ARG A 65 -15.42 25.93 13.46
CA ARG A 65 -14.21 25.30 14.00
C ARG A 65 -13.09 26.35 13.94
N PRO A 66 -12.43 26.67 15.07
CA PRO A 66 -11.24 27.50 15.03
C PRO A 66 -10.25 26.89 14.02
N SER A 67 -9.54 27.71 13.26
CA SER A 67 -8.61 27.24 12.24
C SER A 67 -7.59 26.29 12.89
N SER A 68 -7.75 24.98 12.69
CA SER A 68 -6.79 23.97 13.13
C SER A 68 -5.46 24.28 12.46
N ARG A 69 -4.37 24.23 13.23
CA ARG A 69 -3.04 24.46 12.66
C ARG A 69 -2.67 23.20 11.88
N THR A 70 -2.73 23.26 10.56
CA THR A 70 -2.28 22.15 9.71
C THR A 70 -0.75 22.13 9.65
N GLN A 71 -0.15 21.02 10.09
CA GLN A 71 1.27 20.71 9.91
C GLN A 71 1.44 19.71 8.77
N VAL A 72 2.29 20.01 7.79
CA VAL A 72 2.64 19.06 6.71
C VAL A 72 3.90 18.28 7.09
N LEU A 73 3.80 16.96 7.11
CA LEU A 73 4.93 16.04 7.27
C LEU A 73 5.20 15.32 5.94
N ARG A 74 6.46 15.20 5.56
CA ARG A 74 6.88 14.44 4.37
C ARG A 74 7.99 13.47 4.74
N PHE A 75 7.83 12.22 4.36
CA PHE A 75 8.78 11.16 4.67
C PHE A 75 8.63 9.99 3.69
N ASP A 76 9.68 9.16 3.62
CA ASP A 76 9.65 7.91 2.89
C ASP A 76 9.57 6.73 3.87
N VAL A 77 9.04 5.60 3.41
CA VAL A 77 9.00 4.33 4.15
C VAL A 77 9.60 3.23 3.29
N ALA A 78 10.52 2.47 3.88
CA ALA A 78 10.99 1.21 3.30
C ALA A 78 10.54 0.04 4.18
N GLU A 79 9.77 -0.88 3.60
CA GLU A 79 9.31 -2.10 4.25
C GLU A 79 10.46 -3.09 4.45
N ASP A 80 10.49 -3.70 5.63
CA ASP A 80 11.32 -4.85 5.97
C ASP A 80 10.52 -6.14 5.71
N ALA A 81 10.71 -6.72 4.52
CA ALA A 81 10.01 -7.92 4.10
C ALA A 81 10.33 -9.15 4.97
N THR A 82 11.43 -9.14 5.74
CA THR A 82 11.73 -10.23 6.69
C THR A 82 10.71 -10.30 7.84
N ARG A 83 9.88 -9.27 7.97
CA ARG A 83 8.82 -9.14 8.99
C ARG A 83 7.42 -8.98 8.38
N PHE A 84 7.26 -9.31 7.11
CA PHE A 84 5.95 -9.46 6.50
C PHE A 84 5.36 -10.81 6.90
N VAL A 85 4.21 -10.79 7.58
CA VAL A 85 3.49 -11.99 8.02
C VAL A 85 2.04 -11.88 7.58
N PHE A 86 1.50 -12.96 7.05
CA PHE A 86 0.13 -13.07 6.59
C PHE A 86 -0.49 -14.40 7.03
N ASP A 87 -1.82 -14.49 6.99
CA ASP A 87 -2.54 -15.69 7.42
C ASP A 87 -2.32 -16.88 6.45
N ASP A 88 -2.39 -18.10 6.98
CA ASP A 88 -2.24 -19.33 6.19
C ASP A 88 -3.35 -19.52 5.13
N ALA A 89 -4.45 -18.76 5.20
CA ALA A 89 -5.55 -18.77 4.24
C ALA A 89 -6.37 -17.46 4.30
N PRO A 90 -7.04 -17.07 3.19
CA PRO A 90 -7.03 -17.72 1.88
C PRO A 90 -5.75 -17.44 1.08
N LEU A 91 -5.29 -18.41 0.29
CA LEU A 91 -4.12 -18.29 -0.57
C LEU A 91 -4.50 -18.59 -2.03
N LEU A 92 -3.78 -17.95 -2.95
CA LEU A 92 -3.77 -18.29 -4.37
C LEU A 92 -3.09 -19.66 -4.59
N SER A 93 -3.26 -20.22 -5.78
CA SER A 93 -2.65 -21.52 -6.14
C SER A 93 -1.12 -21.54 -6.11
N ASN A 94 -0.49 -20.37 -6.24
CA ASN A 94 0.95 -20.16 -6.13
C ASN A 94 1.44 -19.92 -4.68
N GLY A 95 0.53 -19.92 -3.70
CA GLY A 95 0.83 -19.72 -2.28
C GLY A 95 0.87 -18.27 -1.82
N PHE A 96 0.62 -17.29 -2.69
CA PHE A 96 0.51 -15.88 -2.30
C PHE A 96 -0.84 -15.58 -1.61
N PRO A 97 -0.92 -14.56 -0.74
CA PRO A 97 -2.17 -14.12 -0.12
C PRO A 97 -3.27 -13.85 -1.17
N ALA A 98 -4.46 -14.42 -0.99
CA ALA A 98 -5.63 -14.12 -1.82
C ALA A 98 -6.52 -13.04 -1.17
N TYR A 99 -7.57 -12.63 -1.86
CA TYR A 99 -8.61 -11.75 -1.33
C TYR A 99 -9.08 -12.19 0.07
N GLY A 100 -9.10 -11.26 1.02
CA GLY A 100 -9.53 -11.47 2.40
C GLY A 100 -8.42 -11.95 3.35
N ASN A 101 -7.22 -12.27 2.85
CA ASN A 101 -6.10 -12.66 3.70
C ASN A 101 -5.59 -11.45 4.51
N SER A 102 -5.39 -11.63 5.82
CA SER A 102 -4.90 -10.58 6.71
C SER A 102 -3.39 -10.60 6.83
N PHE A 103 -2.79 -9.43 7.03
CA PHE A 103 -1.34 -9.31 7.17
C PHE A 103 -0.92 -8.23 8.17
N VAL A 104 0.33 -8.35 8.62
CA VAL A 104 1.06 -7.33 9.36
C VAL A 104 2.47 -7.22 8.80
N THR A 105 2.97 -6.01 8.72
CA THR A 105 4.32 -5.71 8.28
C THR A 105 4.85 -4.47 8.96
N GLN A 106 6.14 -4.22 8.79
CA GLN A 106 6.83 -3.10 9.38
C GLN A 106 8.03 -2.64 8.57
N GLY A 107 8.53 -1.46 8.90
CA GLY A 107 9.62 -0.84 8.17
C GLY A 107 10.19 0.38 8.87
N TYR A 108 10.99 1.12 8.11
CA TYR A 108 11.74 2.28 8.58
C TYR A 108 11.20 3.53 7.93
N ILE A 109 11.10 4.60 8.74
CA ILE A 109 10.74 5.93 8.25
C ILE A 109 12.02 6.71 8.01
N TYR A 110 12.13 7.33 6.84
CA TYR A 110 13.27 8.13 6.39
C TYR A 110 12.84 9.56 6.01
N PRO A 111 13.77 10.53 5.96
CA PRO A 111 13.50 11.82 5.34
C PRO A 111 12.96 11.63 3.91
N ALA A 112 12.05 12.50 3.49
CA ALA A 112 11.53 12.45 2.12
C ALA A 112 12.65 12.58 1.08
N GLY A 113 12.55 11.79 0.01
CA GLY A 113 13.55 11.74 -1.06
C GLY A 113 14.76 10.85 -0.76
N THR A 114 14.75 10.13 0.35
CA THR A 114 15.78 9.11 0.65
C THR A 114 15.66 7.94 -0.32
N LEU A 115 14.43 7.51 -0.66
CA LEU A 115 14.17 6.36 -1.53
C LEU A 115 14.14 6.76 -3.02
N ASN A 116 15.28 7.24 -3.52
CA ASN A 116 15.45 7.73 -4.89
C ASN A 116 16.14 6.71 -5.82
N GLY A 117 15.75 5.44 -5.69
CA GLY A 117 16.40 4.30 -6.34
C GLY A 117 17.25 3.43 -5.40
N SER A 118 17.35 3.82 -4.12
CA SER A 118 17.88 2.95 -3.06
C SER A 118 16.85 1.92 -2.59
N ASN A 119 17.29 0.90 -1.84
CA ASN A 119 16.40 -0.10 -1.26
C ASN A 119 15.75 0.38 0.04
N GLY A 120 16.50 1.11 0.86
CA GLY A 120 16.11 1.54 2.20
C GLY A 120 16.21 0.43 3.26
N VAL A 121 16.31 -0.83 2.84
CA VAL A 121 16.46 -2.02 3.68
C VAL A 121 17.48 -2.97 3.05
N ASN A 122 18.36 -3.53 3.88
CA ASN A 122 19.32 -4.57 3.50
C ASN A 122 18.64 -5.94 3.48
N ALA A 123 19.27 -6.93 2.85
CA ALA A 123 18.72 -8.29 2.76
C ALA A 123 18.48 -8.99 4.12
N ASP A 124 19.14 -8.54 5.19
CA ASP A 124 18.95 -9.05 6.55
C ASP A 124 17.83 -8.32 7.33
N GLY A 125 17.11 -7.40 6.68
CA GLY A 125 16.07 -6.58 7.27
C GLY A 125 16.58 -5.35 8.02
N SER A 126 17.91 -5.15 8.12
CA SER A 126 18.47 -3.94 8.75
C SER A 126 18.28 -2.71 7.84
N PRO A 127 18.18 -1.49 8.40
CA PRO A 127 18.04 -0.28 7.58
C PRO A 127 19.31 -0.06 6.75
N GLU A 128 19.15 0.27 5.46
CA GLU A 128 20.29 0.64 4.59
C GLU A 128 20.99 1.91 5.11
N PHE A 129 20.22 2.85 5.67
CA PHE A 129 20.71 4.14 6.18
C PHE A 129 20.38 4.32 7.67
N PRO A 130 21.03 3.60 8.60
CA PRO A 130 20.67 3.60 10.02
C PRO A 130 20.69 5.00 10.65
N ALA A 131 21.61 5.87 10.23
CA ALA A 131 21.72 7.25 10.73
C ALA A 131 20.58 8.17 10.25
N LEU A 132 19.83 7.78 9.21
CA LEU A 132 18.70 8.54 8.67
C LEU A 132 17.35 8.03 9.17
N VAL A 133 17.30 6.94 9.95
CA VAL A 133 16.04 6.41 10.46
C VAL A 133 15.42 7.44 11.43
N GLN A 134 14.26 7.97 11.04
CA GLN A 134 13.48 8.93 11.83
C GLN A 134 12.41 8.27 12.70
N GLY A 135 12.10 7.00 12.42
CA GLY A 135 11.04 6.30 13.12
C GLY A 135 10.78 4.91 12.59
N ARG A 136 9.71 4.31 13.11
CA ARG A 136 9.21 2.99 12.72
C ARG A 136 7.84 3.10 12.10
N TRP A 137 7.62 2.33 11.05
CA TRP A 137 6.34 2.17 10.40
C TRP A 137 5.81 0.76 10.66
N VAL A 138 4.51 0.64 10.91
CA VAL A 138 3.80 -0.63 10.99
C VAL A 138 2.55 -0.51 10.13
N CYS A 139 2.28 -1.51 9.31
CA CYS A 139 1.06 -1.61 8.53
C CYS A 139 0.38 -2.94 8.83
N ARG A 140 -0.95 -2.91 8.97
CA ARG A 140 -1.78 -4.10 9.10
C ARG A 140 -3.06 -3.91 8.31
N GLY A 141 -3.59 -4.99 7.76
CA GLY A 141 -4.81 -4.91 6.99
C GLY A 141 -5.15 -6.21 6.29
N TRP A 142 -5.90 -6.07 5.20
CA TRP A 142 -6.38 -7.19 4.39
C TRP A 142 -6.11 -6.94 2.92
N ILE A 143 -5.79 -8.01 2.20
CA ILE A 143 -5.82 -8.03 0.74
C ILE A 143 -7.27 -7.93 0.28
N ILE A 144 -7.56 -6.99 -0.63
CA ILE A 144 -8.90 -6.77 -1.17
C ILE A 144 -8.94 -6.78 -2.70
N SER A 145 -7.78 -6.95 -3.34
CA SER A 145 -7.75 -7.24 -4.77
C SER A 145 -8.31 -8.63 -5.06
N GLU A 146 -9.15 -8.74 -6.09
CA GLU A 146 -9.61 -10.02 -6.64
C GLU A 146 -8.45 -10.86 -7.19
N GLU A 147 -7.38 -10.21 -7.66
CA GLU A 147 -6.15 -10.86 -8.10
C GLU A 147 -5.25 -11.27 -6.90
N GLY A 148 -5.61 -10.90 -5.68
CA GLY A 148 -4.80 -11.16 -4.48
C GLY A 148 -3.49 -10.37 -4.47
N ALA A 149 -2.46 -10.90 -3.80
CA ALA A 149 -1.16 -10.25 -3.65
C ALA A 149 -0.31 -10.19 -4.94
N VAL A 150 -0.82 -10.67 -6.08
CA VAL A 150 -0.15 -10.57 -7.39
C VAL A 150 -0.71 -9.45 -8.27
N ALA A 151 -1.68 -8.69 -7.77
CA ALA A 151 -2.25 -7.56 -8.49
C ALA A 151 -1.17 -6.54 -8.90
N SER A 152 -1.20 -6.11 -10.16
CA SER A 152 -0.25 -5.11 -10.69
C SER A 152 -0.83 -3.69 -10.82
N SER A 153 -2.14 -3.53 -10.63
CA SER A 153 -2.84 -2.24 -10.70
C SER A 153 -4.17 -2.30 -9.94
N GLY A 154 -4.74 -1.13 -9.65
CA GLY A 154 -6.03 -0.99 -8.97
C GLY A 154 -5.93 -1.19 -7.46
N GLU A 155 -7.09 -1.42 -6.84
CA GLU A 155 -7.22 -1.66 -5.40
C GLU A 155 -6.39 -2.87 -4.97
N PHE A 156 -5.61 -2.72 -3.90
CA PHE A 156 -4.71 -3.75 -3.42
C PHE A 156 -5.04 -4.20 -2.00
N VAL A 157 -4.98 -3.26 -1.05
CA VAL A 157 -5.19 -3.53 0.38
C VAL A 157 -6.00 -2.41 1.03
N ILE A 158 -6.70 -2.73 2.11
CA ILE A 158 -7.23 -1.76 3.07
C ILE A 158 -6.48 -1.94 4.38
N THR A 159 -5.92 -0.86 4.89
CA THR A 159 -4.93 -0.94 5.96
C THR A 159 -5.09 0.14 6.99
N GLN A 160 -4.63 -0.17 8.19
CA GLN A 160 -4.27 0.80 9.20
C GLN A 160 -2.75 0.87 9.29
N GLN A 161 -2.20 2.08 9.22
CA GLN A 161 -0.77 2.33 9.30
C GLN A 161 -0.45 3.19 10.51
N LEU A 162 0.60 2.81 11.23
CA LEU A 162 1.11 3.50 12.40
C LEU A 162 2.50 4.07 12.08
N TYR A 163 2.66 5.37 12.27
CA TYR A 163 3.91 6.10 12.09
C TYR A 163 4.45 6.52 13.46
N ASN A 164 5.43 5.80 13.99
CA ASN A 164 6.04 6.10 15.28
C ASN A 164 7.32 6.92 15.10
N PHE A 165 7.22 8.23 15.30
CA PHE A 165 8.34 9.19 15.26
C PHE A 165 9.03 9.38 16.61
N GLY A 166 8.49 8.78 17.68
CA GLY A 166 9.07 8.81 19.01
C GLY A 166 10.23 7.82 19.17
N GLN A 167 11.16 8.14 20.07
CA GLN A 167 12.21 7.18 20.49
C GLN A 167 11.62 5.99 21.26
N GLU A 168 10.49 6.21 21.93
CA GLU A 168 9.71 5.19 22.62
C GLU A 168 8.40 4.92 21.87
N LEU A 169 7.93 3.66 21.93
CA LEU A 169 6.68 3.25 21.30
C LEU A 169 5.49 4.01 21.90
N GLY A 170 4.65 4.56 21.03
CA GLY A 170 3.40 5.22 21.43
C GLY A 170 3.59 6.64 21.95
N ASN A 171 4.81 7.19 21.99
CA ASN A 171 5.06 8.51 22.56
C ASN A 171 4.84 9.64 21.54
N ASN A 172 5.09 9.42 20.25
CA ASN A 172 4.74 10.34 19.17
C ASN A 172 4.32 9.53 17.94
N THR A 173 3.06 9.12 17.91
CA THR A 173 2.50 8.27 16.85
C THR A 173 1.42 9.02 16.07
N ILE A 174 1.36 8.79 14.76
CA ILE A 174 0.21 9.13 13.92
C ILE A 174 -0.37 7.82 13.38
N VAL A 175 -1.69 7.76 13.21
CA VAL A 175 -2.39 6.63 12.61
C VAL A 175 -3.11 7.10 11.35
N SER A 176 -2.97 6.36 10.25
CA SER A 176 -3.82 6.51 9.07
C SER A 176 -4.60 5.24 8.76
N ASP A 177 -5.76 5.39 8.15
CA ASP A 177 -6.62 4.29 7.71
C ASP A 177 -7.13 4.56 6.28
N GLY A 178 -7.16 3.54 5.44
CA GLY A 178 -7.68 3.67 4.08
C GLY A 178 -7.16 2.65 3.09
N TRP A 179 -7.43 2.93 1.82
CA TRP A 179 -7.08 2.12 0.67
C TRP A 179 -5.61 2.30 0.28
N GLU A 180 -5.02 1.26 -0.28
CA GLU A 180 -3.77 1.31 -1.04
C GLU A 180 -3.98 0.65 -2.40
N ILE A 181 -3.28 1.15 -3.40
CA ILE A 181 -3.36 0.70 -4.78
C ILE A 181 -2.01 0.14 -5.24
N ALA A 182 -2.03 -0.80 -6.18
CA ALA A 182 -0.83 -1.44 -6.72
C ALA A 182 -0.11 -0.57 -7.78
N ASP A 183 -0.75 0.50 -8.27
CA ASP A 183 -0.20 1.38 -9.30
C ASP A 183 1.01 2.18 -8.79
N VAL A 184 2.19 1.88 -9.34
CA VAL A 184 3.44 2.59 -9.03
C VAL A 184 3.33 4.06 -9.43
N GLY A 185 3.70 4.95 -8.50
CA GLY A 185 3.79 6.38 -8.73
C GLY A 185 2.46 7.13 -8.60
N VAL A 186 1.35 6.43 -8.45
CA VAL A 186 0.01 7.04 -8.33
C VAL A 186 -0.29 7.38 -6.87
N PRO A 187 -0.67 8.64 -6.56
CA PRO A 187 -1.03 9.02 -5.20
C PRO A 187 -2.43 8.51 -4.83
N VAL A 188 -2.59 8.06 -3.59
CA VAL A 188 -3.87 7.67 -2.98
C VAL A 188 -4.05 8.38 -1.64
N ALA A 189 -5.22 8.97 -1.42
CA ALA A 189 -5.57 9.64 -0.18
C ALA A 189 -6.07 8.65 0.88
N ARG A 190 -5.75 8.92 2.13
CA ARG A 190 -6.07 8.12 3.32
C ARG A 190 -6.44 9.06 4.45
N ALA A 191 -7.30 8.61 5.37
CA ALA A 191 -7.68 9.42 6.53
C ALA A 191 -6.61 9.32 7.62
N ILE A 192 -6.21 10.45 8.20
CA ILE A 192 -5.52 10.46 9.50
C ILE A 192 -6.58 10.33 10.58
N THR A 193 -6.55 9.23 11.32
CA THR A 193 -7.63 8.84 12.25
C THR A 193 -7.27 9.05 13.72
N GLY A 194 -6.01 9.38 14.02
CA GLY A 194 -5.59 9.69 15.38
C GLY A 194 -4.07 9.76 15.54
N GLY A 195 -3.66 9.89 16.80
CA GLY A 195 -2.26 9.87 17.18
C GLY A 195 -2.08 9.93 18.70
N THR A 196 -0.82 10.03 19.11
CA THR A 196 -0.42 10.12 20.53
C THR A 196 0.65 11.20 20.73
N GLY A 197 0.89 11.59 21.99
CA GLY A 197 1.87 12.62 22.35
C GLY A 197 1.56 13.96 21.70
N ARG A 198 2.56 14.54 20.99
CA ARG A 198 2.35 15.80 20.25
C ARG A 198 1.29 15.71 19.14
N TYR A 199 0.88 14.49 18.79
CA TYR A 199 -0.13 14.19 17.78
C TYR A 199 -1.43 13.64 18.39
N SER A 200 -1.67 13.85 19.68
CA SER A 200 -2.83 13.29 20.41
C SER A 200 -4.21 13.66 19.82
N ASN A 201 -4.31 14.77 19.11
CA ASN A 201 -5.53 15.21 18.41
C ASN A 201 -5.42 15.12 16.89
N ALA A 202 -4.43 14.38 16.37
CA ALA A 202 -4.16 14.32 14.93
C ALA A 202 -5.39 13.83 14.14
N GLY A 203 -5.82 14.66 13.22
CA GLY A 203 -6.74 14.31 12.13
C GLY A 203 -6.20 14.83 10.80
N GLY A 204 -6.97 14.67 9.72
CA GLY A 204 -6.64 15.22 8.41
C GLY A 204 -6.43 14.13 7.34
N GLU A 205 -5.55 14.39 6.38
CA GLU A 205 -5.35 13.57 5.19
C GLU A 205 -3.89 13.13 5.07
N ALA A 206 -3.68 11.87 4.70
CA ALA A 206 -2.39 11.33 4.29
C ALA A 206 -2.46 10.96 2.81
N VAL A 207 -1.52 11.45 2.01
CA VAL A 207 -1.33 11.02 0.62
C VAL A 207 -0.18 10.03 0.60
N GLN A 208 -0.45 8.81 0.17
CA GLN A 208 0.53 7.75 -0.03
C GLN A 208 0.82 7.60 -1.52
N LYS A 209 2.07 7.26 -1.87
CA LYS A 209 2.43 6.82 -3.22
C LYS A 209 3.35 5.60 -3.13
N PHE A 210 3.00 4.55 -3.87
CA PHE A 210 3.82 3.36 -4.02
C PHE A 210 4.98 3.62 -4.98
N LEU A 211 6.22 3.32 -4.57
CA LEU A 211 7.43 3.55 -5.35
C LEU A 211 7.95 2.26 -6.02
N GLY A 212 7.32 1.12 -5.76
CA GLY A 212 7.78 -0.20 -6.18
C GLY A 212 8.34 -1.02 -5.02
N PHE A 213 8.79 -2.22 -5.34
CA PHE A 213 9.42 -3.13 -4.38
C PHE A 213 10.93 -2.86 -4.27
N ASN A 214 11.47 -2.98 -3.07
CA ASN A 214 12.90 -3.04 -2.81
C ASN A 214 13.46 -4.45 -3.09
N THR A 215 14.78 -4.63 -3.03
CA THR A 215 15.43 -5.93 -3.32
C THR A 215 15.06 -7.06 -2.37
N SER A 216 14.46 -6.76 -1.21
CA SER A 216 13.92 -7.76 -0.29
C SER A 216 12.46 -8.13 -0.57
N GLU A 217 11.87 -7.61 -1.66
CA GLU A 217 10.45 -7.74 -2.03
C GLU A 217 9.48 -6.98 -1.10
N GLY A 218 10.01 -6.06 -0.27
CA GLY A 218 9.20 -5.14 0.52
C GLY A 218 8.84 -3.88 -0.26
N VAL A 219 7.72 -3.24 0.04
CA VAL A 219 7.28 -1.98 -0.58
C VAL A 219 8.14 -0.79 -0.15
N ASN A 220 8.42 0.09 -1.10
CA ASN A 220 8.89 1.44 -0.84
C ASN A 220 7.73 2.42 -1.08
N LEU A 221 7.53 3.34 -0.15
CA LEU A 221 6.42 4.29 -0.16
C LEU A 221 6.95 5.71 0.10
N THR A 222 6.27 6.72 -0.43
CA THR A 222 6.44 8.10 0.00
C THR A 222 5.11 8.67 0.50
N PHE A 223 5.18 9.50 1.53
CA PHE A 223 4.02 10.04 2.23
C PHE A 223 4.08 11.56 2.35
N GLU A 224 2.92 12.19 2.20
CA GLU A 224 2.64 13.55 2.63
C GLU A 224 1.43 13.55 3.57
N LEU A 225 1.61 13.94 4.82
CA LEU A 225 0.56 14.01 5.84
C LEU A 225 0.22 15.45 6.15
N ALA A 226 -1.00 15.87 5.87
CA ALA A 226 -1.58 17.14 6.32
C ALA A 226 -2.28 16.92 7.66
N VAL A 227 -1.53 17.10 8.75
CA VAL A 227 -1.96 16.83 10.13
C VAL A 227 -2.66 18.06 10.72
N GLU A 228 -3.95 17.94 11.00
CA GLU A 228 -4.73 18.91 11.76
C GLU A 228 -4.55 18.68 13.27
N GLN A 229 -4.37 19.78 14.03
CA GLN A 229 -4.29 19.80 15.49
C GLN A 229 -5.18 20.90 16.07
#